data_AF-F2BFS3-F1
#
_entry.id   AF-F2BFS3-F1
#
_cell.length_a   1.000
_cell.length_b   1.000
_cell.length_c   1.000
_cell.angle_alpha   90.00
_cell.angle_beta   90.00
_cell.angle_gamma   90.00
#
_symmetry.space_group_name_H-M   'P 1'
#
loop_
_entity.id
_entity.type
_entity.pdbx_description
1 polymer ?
#
loop_
_entity_poly.entity_id
_entity_poly.type
_entity_poly.pdbx_seq_one_letter_code
_entity_poly.pdbx_strand_id
1 'polypeptide(L)'
;MFSWKNKADRKAAHALLEKAAGREFAAAKRRLAEQVEALENMDDVWALSKSAKEICKDLDWWYTSRFSDMDEKLSRHRNYGYLADEDFAVFSEQIQADFAQWWERCDRIRATLKKEGNDEE
;
A
#
# COMPACT_ATOMS: atom_id res chain seq x y z
N MET A 1 -9.78 -13.31 -3.92
CA MET A 1 -8.48 -13.58 -4.54
C MET A 1 -8.67 -13.61 -6.04
N PHE A 2 -7.97 -12.74 -6.76
CA PHE A 2 -8.18 -12.56 -8.20
C PHE A 2 -7.62 -13.71 -9.03
N SER A 3 -8.25 -13.94 -10.20
CA SER A 3 -7.80 -14.99 -11.13
C SER A 3 -6.76 -14.45 -12.11
N TRP A 4 -5.48 -14.46 -11.70
CA TRP A 4 -4.35 -13.97 -12.50
C TRP A 4 -3.92 -14.93 -13.62
N LYS A 5 -4.83 -15.26 -14.55
CA LYS A 5 -4.56 -16.23 -15.63
C LYS A 5 -3.67 -15.68 -16.75
N ASN A 6 -3.68 -14.37 -16.94
CA ASN A 6 -2.98 -13.69 -18.04
C ASN A 6 -1.55 -13.29 -17.64
N LYS A 7 -0.56 -13.70 -18.45
CA LYS A 7 0.86 -13.33 -18.24
C LYS A 7 1.11 -11.82 -18.34
N ALA A 8 0.37 -11.12 -19.21
CA ALA A 8 0.50 -9.67 -19.35
C ALA A 8 0.04 -8.95 -18.07
N ASP A 9 -1.10 -9.34 -17.51
CA ASP A 9 -1.60 -8.78 -16.24
C ASP A 9 -0.62 -9.04 -15.08
N ARG A 10 -0.03 -10.24 -15.01
CA ARG A 10 0.98 -10.54 -13.98
C ARG A 10 2.21 -9.66 -14.11
N LYS A 11 2.68 -9.40 -15.34
CA LYS A 11 3.81 -8.49 -15.60
C LYS A 11 3.44 -7.05 -15.24
N ALA A 12 2.25 -6.60 -15.61
CA ALA A 12 1.75 -5.27 -15.26
C ALA A 12 1.63 -5.11 -13.74
N ALA A 13 1.19 -6.14 -13.02
CA ALA A 13 1.08 -6.11 -11.56
C ALA A 13 2.45 -5.95 -10.88
N HIS A 14 3.48 -6.65 -11.35
CA HIS A 14 4.84 -6.44 -10.87
C HIS A 14 5.33 -5.01 -11.13
N ALA A 15 5.10 -4.48 -12.33
CA ALA A 15 5.51 -3.12 -12.68
C ALA A 15 4.79 -2.05 -11.81
N LEU A 16 3.50 -2.25 -11.53
CA LEU A 16 2.75 -1.38 -10.62
C LEU A 16 3.28 -1.50 -9.19
N LEU A 17 3.60 -2.70 -8.73
CA LEU A 17 4.16 -2.89 -7.40
C LEU A 17 5.55 -2.23 -7.27
N GLU A 18 6.40 -2.31 -8.28
CA GLU A 18 7.68 -1.60 -8.33
C GLU A 18 7.49 -0.07 -8.32
N LYS A 19 6.49 0.43 -9.05
CA LYS A 19 6.11 1.84 -9.02
C LYS A 19 5.67 2.30 -7.63
N ALA A 20 4.84 1.50 -6.96
CA ALA A 20 4.42 1.74 -5.59
C ALA A 20 5.63 1.74 -4.63
N ALA A 21 6.56 0.79 -4.81
CA ALA A 21 7.79 0.68 -4.03
C ALA A 21 8.62 1.96 -4.11
N GLY A 22 8.82 2.49 -5.32
CA GLY A 22 9.56 3.74 -5.51
C GLY A 22 8.90 4.92 -4.81
N ARG A 23 7.57 5.02 -4.87
CA ARG A 23 6.80 6.12 -4.23
C ARG A 23 6.80 6.00 -2.71
N GLU A 24 6.54 4.82 -2.17
CA GLU A 24 6.54 4.58 -0.72
C GLU A 24 7.93 4.74 -0.12
N PHE A 25 8.97 4.25 -0.79
CA PHE A 25 10.36 4.44 -0.36
C PHE A 25 10.73 5.93 -0.32
N ALA A 26 10.31 6.71 -1.32
CA ALA A 26 10.53 8.16 -1.32
C ALA A 26 9.82 8.87 -0.16
N ALA A 27 8.59 8.46 0.17
CA ALA A 27 7.85 8.98 1.31
C ALA A 27 8.51 8.60 2.65
N ALA A 28 8.92 7.34 2.80
CA ALA A 28 9.64 6.86 3.97
C ALA A 28 10.97 7.60 4.17
N LYS A 29 11.71 7.84 3.08
CA LYS A 29 12.95 8.62 3.09
C LYS A 29 12.71 10.05 3.59
N ARG A 30 11.67 10.74 3.11
CA ARG A 30 11.33 12.09 3.59
C ARG A 30 11.01 12.09 5.08
N ARG A 31 10.16 11.16 5.53
CA ARG A 31 9.80 11.03 6.94
C ARG A 31 11.01 10.80 7.85
N LEU A 32 11.97 9.99 7.40
CA LEU A 32 13.21 9.77 8.16
C LEU A 32 14.10 11.02 8.17
N ALA A 33 14.17 11.76 7.06
CA ALA A 33 14.91 13.02 7.01
C ALA A 33 14.31 14.07 7.97
N GLU A 34 12.98 14.20 8.00
CA GLU A 34 12.27 15.09 8.94
C GLU A 34 12.56 14.71 10.40
N GLN A 35 12.57 13.41 10.72
CA GLN A 35 12.94 12.95 12.07
C GLN A 35 14.40 13.26 12.43
N VAL A 36 15.31 13.16 11.46
CA VAL A 36 16.73 13.51 11.66
C VAL A 36 16.90 15.01 11.93
N GLU A 37 16.15 15.86 11.22
CA GLU A 37 16.18 17.31 11.42
C GLU A 37 15.59 17.73 12.79
N ALA A 38 14.65 16.94 13.32
CA ALA A 38 13.98 17.19 14.60
C ALA A 38 14.67 16.54 15.83
N LEU A 39 15.87 15.98 15.69
CA LEU A 39 16.58 15.36 16.81
C LEU A 39 17.06 16.40 17.84
N GLU A 40 16.67 16.24 19.09
CA GLU A 40 17.09 17.11 20.19
C GLU A 40 17.92 16.36 21.24
N ASN A 41 17.74 15.05 21.36
CA ASN A 41 18.35 14.22 22.41
C ASN A 41 18.63 12.78 21.95
N MET A 42 19.26 12.00 22.85
CA MET A 42 19.61 10.60 22.56
C MET A 42 18.39 9.67 22.45
N ASP A 43 17.29 9.96 23.15
CA ASP A 43 16.07 9.16 23.05
C ASP A 43 15.46 9.29 21.65
N ASP A 44 15.55 10.47 21.02
CA ASP A 44 15.13 10.70 19.64
C ASP A 44 15.95 9.85 18.65
N VAL A 45 17.25 9.67 18.91
CA VAL A 45 18.12 8.79 18.11
C VAL A 45 17.68 7.33 18.21
N TRP A 46 17.29 6.88 19.41
CA TRP A 46 16.73 5.54 19.60
C TRP A 46 15.37 5.38 18.90
N ALA A 47 14.51 6.39 18.97
CA ALA A 47 13.23 6.41 18.28
C ALA A 47 13.39 6.36 16.75
N LEU A 48 14.32 7.14 16.19
CA LEU A 48 14.68 7.10 14.78
C LEU A 48 15.17 5.72 14.34
N SER A 49 16.04 5.09 15.13
CA SER A 49 16.54 3.72 14.87
C SER A 49 15.41 2.69 14.85
N LYS A 50 14.43 2.82 15.76
CA LYS A 50 13.24 1.98 15.79
C LYS A 50 12.36 2.22 14.57
N SER A 51 12.09 3.48 14.22
CA SER A 51 11.27 3.85 13.06
C SER A 51 11.87 3.32 11.75
N ALA A 52 13.19 3.47 11.56
CA ALA A 52 13.89 2.94 10.40
C ALA A 52 13.78 1.41 10.30
N LYS A 53 13.93 0.69 11.42
CA LYS A 53 13.77 -0.77 11.45
C LYS A 53 12.35 -1.22 11.12
N GLU A 54 11.34 -0.50 11.61
CA GLU A 54 9.94 -0.80 11.33
C GLU A 54 9.61 -0.58 9.86
N ILE A 55 10.10 0.51 9.26
CA ILE A 55 9.98 0.78 7.82
C ILE A 55 10.60 -0.37 7.02
N CYS A 56 11.83 -0.78 7.33
CA CYS A 56 12.48 -1.87 6.60
C CYS A 56 11.68 -3.19 6.69
N LYS A 57 11.12 -3.52 7.87
CA LYS A 57 10.30 -4.72 8.05
C LYS A 57 9.01 -4.67 7.23
N ASP A 58 8.33 -3.52 7.22
CA ASP A 58 7.08 -3.37 6.46
C ASP A 58 7.35 -3.47 4.96
N LEU A 59 8.39 -2.79 4.47
CA LEU A 59 8.79 -2.87 3.06
C LEU A 59 9.20 -4.29 2.64
N ASP A 60 9.94 -5.02 3.48
CA ASP A 60 10.37 -6.39 3.18
C ASP A 60 9.17 -7.33 2.95
N TRP A 61 8.11 -7.16 3.75
CA TRP A 61 6.86 -7.93 3.60
C TRP A 61 6.10 -7.58 2.32
N TRP A 62 5.82 -6.29 2.08
CA TRP A 62 4.97 -5.85 0.97
C TRP A 62 5.63 -6.06 -0.39
N TYR A 63 6.96 -5.95 -0.46
CA TYR A 63 7.73 -6.05 -1.70
C TYR A 63 8.46 -7.38 -1.88
N THR A 64 8.01 -8.44 -1.19
CA THR A 64 8.47 -9.81 -1.47
C THR A 64 8.29 -10.17 -2.94
N SER A 65 9.23 -10.93 -3.50
CA SER A 65 9.20 -11.41 -4.90
C SER A 65 8.06 -12.37 -5.21
N ARG A 66 7.32 -12.83 -4.19
CA ARG A 66 6.19 -13.75 -4.35
C ARG A 66 4.99 -13.02 -4.95
N PHE A 67 4.38 -13.67 -5.94
CA PHE A 67 3.15 -13.21 -6.58
C PHE A 67 1.89 -13.48 -5.75
N SER A 68 2.00 -14.17 -4.61
CA SER A 68 0.85 -14.36 -3.73
C SER A 68 0.34 -13.00 -3.24
N ASP A 69 -0.98 -12.91 -3.05
CA ASP A 69 -1.65 -11.77 -2.44
C ASP A 69 -1.43 -10.46 -3.22
N MET A 70 -1.14 -10.54 -4.53
CA MET A 70 -0.84 -9.38 -5.36
C MET A 70 -2.01 -8.39 -5.44
N ASP A 71 -3.25 -8.88 -5.43
CA ASP A 71 -4.47 -8.07 -5.34
C ASP A 71 -4.54 -7.28 -4.03
N GLU A 72 -4.11 -7.87 -2.91
CA GLU A 72 -4.03 -7.20 -1.62
C GLU A 72 -2.90 -6.17 -1.59
N LYS A 73 -1.70 -6.55 -2.06
CA LYS A 73 -0.54 -5.66 -2.15
C LYS A 73 -0.88 -4.39 -2.93
N LEU A 74 -1.42 -4.54 -4.14
CA LEU A 74 -1.78 -3.39 -4.98
C LEU A 74 -2.90 -2.54 -4.36
N SER A 75 -3.91 -3.18 -3.75
CA SER A 75 -5.00 -2.46 -3.08
C SER A 75 -4.52 -1.65 -1.87
N ARG A 76 -3.56 -2.14 -1.08
CA ARG A 76 -2.91 -1.37 0.00
C ARG A 76 -2.30 -0.09 -0.55
N HIS A 77 -1.49 -0.19 -1.60
CA HIS A 77 -0.78 0.96 -2.14
C HIS A 77 -1.73 1.98 -2.78
N ARG A 78 -2.86 1.52 -3.36
CA ARG A 78 -3.95 2.40 -3.77
C ARG A 78 -4.56 3.14 -2.58
N ASN A 79 -4.88 2.42 -1.51
CA ASN A 79 -5.47 3.01 -0.30
C ASN A 79 -4.54 4.01 0.43
N TYR A 80 -3.22 3.81 0.34
CA TYR A 80 -2.23 4.73 0.91
C TYR A 80 -1.85 5.88 -0.05
N GLY A 81 -2.47 5.94 -1.24
CA GLY A 81 -2.22 7.00 -2.22
C GLY A 81 -0.90 6.85 -3.00
N TYR A 82 -0.23 5.69 -2.89
CA TYR A 82 0.96 5.39 -3.69
C TYR A 82 0.61 4.90 -5.10
N LEU A 83 -0.62 4.45 -5.33
CA LEU A 83 -1.17 4.16 -6.65
C LEU A 83 -2.48 4.93 -6.83
N ALA A 84 -2.71 5.46 -8.03
CA ALA A 84 -3.97 6.08 -8.41
C ALA A 84 -4.86 5.08 -9.14
N ASP A 85 -6.16 5.33 -9.24
CA ASP A 85 -7.09 4.42 -9.92
C ASP A 85 -6.73 4.26 -11.41
N GLU A 86 -6.20 5.31 -12.04
CA GLU A 86 -5.73 5.31 -13.42
C GLU A 86 -4.53 4.39 -13.63
N ASP A 87 -3.73 4.13 -12.60
CA ASP A 87 -2.59 3.21 -12.69
C ASP A 87 -3.06 1.77 -13.01
N PHE A 88 -4.30 1.42 -12.66
CA PHE A 88 -4.89 0.09 -12.88
C PHE A 88 -5.48 -0.11 -14.29
N ALA A 89 -5.57 0.96 -15.10
CA ALA A 89 -6.08 0.87 -16.47
C ALA A 89 -5.21 0.00 -17.41
N VAL A 90 -3.99 -0.36 -16.98
CA VAL A 90 -3.07 -1.23 -17.71
C VAL A 90 -3.50 -2.71 -17.72
N PHE A 91 -4.41 -3.09 -16.83
CA PHE A 91 -4.88 -4.47 -16.71
C PHE A 91 -5.97 -4.80 -17.72
N SER A 92 -6.23 -6.09 -17.93
CA SER A 92 -7.43 -6.54 -18.63
C SER A 92 -8.71 -6.08 -17.92
N GLU A 93 -9.80 -5.93 -18.69
CA GLU A 93 -11.11 -5.49 -18.18
C GLU A 93 -11.60 -6.35 -17.00
N GLN A 94 -11.34 -7.67 -17.05
CA GLN A 94 -11.70 -8.57 -15.96
C GLN A 94 -10.99 -8.19 -14.65
N ILE A 95 -9.68 -7.95 -14.69
CA ILE A 95 -8.91 -7.59 -13.50
C ILE A 95 -9.30 -6.19 -13.00
N GLN A 96 -9.56 -5.25 -13.91
CA GLN A 96 -10.07 -3.93 -13.55
C GLN A 96 -11.43 -4.03 -12.82
N ALA A 97 -12.35 -4.86 -13.33
CA ALA A 97 -13.65 -5.11 -12.71
C ALA A 97 -13.51 -5.77 -11.33
N ASP A 98 -12.60 -6.74 -11.19
CA ASP A 98 -12.32 -7.40 -9.92
C ASP A 98 -11.82 -6.38 -8.86
N PHE A 99 -10.91 -5.46 -9.24
CA PHE A 99 -10.45 -4.38 -8.36
C PHE A 99 -11.57 -3.44 -7.97
N ALA A 100 -12.38 -2.98 -8.93
CA ALA A 100 -13.49 -2.09 -8.66
C ALA A 100 -14.49 -2.70 -7.66
N GLN A 101 -14.86 -3.97 -7.84
CA GLN A 101 -15.75 -4.68 -6.93
C GLN A 101 -15.15 -4.85 -5.54
N TRP A 102 -13.85 -5.15 -5.45
CA TRP A 102 -13.16 -5.24 -4.17
C TRP A 102 -13.22 -3.91 -3.43
N TRP A 103 -12.81 -2.82 -4.08
CA TRP A 103 -12.74 -1.50 -3.45
C TRP A 103 -14.11 -1.01 -3.01
N GLU A 104 -15.13 -1.19 -3.85
CA GLU A 104 -16.51 -0.86 -3.48
C GLU A 104 -16.94 -1.63 -2.23
N ARG A 105 -16.63 -2.93 -2.14
CA ARG A 105 -16.93 -3.73 -0.96
C ARG A 105 -16.20 -3.21 0.28
N CYS A 106 -14.92 -2.88 0.17
CA CYS A 106 -14.15 -2.31 1.28
C CYS A 106 -14.70 -0.96 1.75
N ASP A 107 -15.07 -0.09 0.82
CA ASP A 107 -15.62 1.23 1.14
C ASP A 107 -16.98 1.13 1.81
N ARG A 108 -17.84 0.19 1.38
CA ARG A 108 -19.11 -0.10 2.08
C ARG A 108 -18.88 -0.58 3.51
N ILE A 109 -17.96 -1.51 3.73
CA ILE A 109 -17.63 -2.00 5.08
C ILE A 109 -17.13 -0.84 5.96
N ARG A 110 -16.22 -0.01 5.43
CA ARG A 110 -15.69 1.16 6.15
C ARG A 110 -16.80 2.16 6.50
N ALA A 111 -17.77 2.36 5.61
CA ALA A 111 -18.91 3.23 5.86
C ALA A 111 -19.85 2.68 6.95
N THR A 112 -20.08 1.36 6.99
CA THR A 112 -20.90 0.73 8.04
C THR A 112 -20.23 0.83 9.40
N LEU A 113 -18.93 0.51 9.50
CA LEU A 113 -18.18 0.62 10.76
C LEU A 113 -18.13 2.05 11.30
N LYS A 114 -18.06 3.05 10.41
CA LYS A 114 -18.16 4.47 10.79
C LYS A 114 -19.52 4.86 11.34
N LYS A 115 -20.61 4.21 10.93
CA LYS A 115 -21.95 4.48 11.46
C LYS A 115 -22.13 3.84 12.83
N GLU A 116 -21.75 2.58 12.97
CA GLU A 116 -21.85 1.84 14.23
C GLU A 116 -21.03 2.49 15.36
N GLY A 117 -19.86 3.07 15.06
CA GLY A 117 -19.06 3.80 16.04
C GLY A 117 -19.54 5.22 16.35
N ASN A 118 -20.56 5.73 15.66
CA ASN A 118 -21.10 7.08 15.81
C ASN A 118 -22.52 7.08 16.43
N ASP A 119 -23.09 5.88 16.64
CA ASP A 119 -24.39 5.66 17.29
C ASP A 119 -24.24 5.36 18.80
N GLU A 120 -23.01 5.42 19.34
CA GLU A 120 -22.68 5.28 20.79
C GLU A 120 -22.36 6.61 21.52
N GLU A 121 -22.67 7.77 20.91
CA GLU A 121 -22.57 9.11 21.55
C GLU A 121 -23.94 9.71 21.87
#